data_AF-X0SXA9-F1
#
_entry.id   AF-X0SXA9-F1
#
_cell.length_a   1.000
_cell.length_b   1.000
_cell.length_c   1.000
_cell.angle_alpha   90.00
_cell.angle_beta   90.00
_cell.angle_gamma   90.00
#
_symmetry.space_group_name_H-M   'P 1'
#
loop_
_entity.id
_entity.type
_entity.pdbx_description
1 polymer ?
#
loop_
_entity_poly.entity_id
_entity_poly.type
_entity_poly.pdbx_seq_one_letter_code
_entity_poly.pdbx_strand_id
1 'polypeptide(L)'
;MPLDFYNPPLKIFSSSSSSKGVEIGGAKSIISIDSNHNFYNEGNIYTEMSWAAFYEEVGLEETIDTFTTTEFDSIREDPVALVDTIVKIIYQIINNQKIFYGIADFEVNAFQGNAIHGLKLDYDIINKLLEAHKRTREKDLFPKIISDNQNVIKIQIEFQGTKKKNVHIQGSKLEDLINKLRLAKGFAVGIVCTSRNAANMYIMSDNIVFSKDEIAEMYIDTDNIKVIEYGIKKKLLFPISWFRIDIGIRSLETLELWDQIKEDPELNKALGHYERYINALVYKKFKSQAESQKIGRDSEEDWMNMTPKERKKALRDMEKAIDFLNKEYKE
;
A
#
# COMPACT_ATOMS: atom_id res chain seq x y z
N MET A 1 -13.04 -6.06 8.16
CA MET A 1 -12.31 -6.19 9.44
C MET A 1 -11.27 -5.10 9.43
N PRO A 2 -11.27 -4.22 10.44
CA PRO A 2 -10.23 -3.21 10.57
C PRO A 2 -8.88 -3.87 10.86
N LEU A 3 -7.80 -3.21 10.43
CA LEU A 3 -6.43 -3.57 10.79
C LEU A 3 -5.74 -2.36 11.42
N ASP A 4 -4.77 -2.61 12.29
CA ASP A 4 -4.01 -1.53 12.91
C ASP A 4 -2.91 -1.06 11.94
N PHE A 5 -2.79 0.25 11.79
CA PHE A 5 -1.68 0.90 11.10
C PHE A 5 -0.84 1.65 12.13
N TYR A 6 0.36 1.17 12.39
CA TYR A 6 1.33 1.70 13.34
C TYR A 6 2.23 2.75 12.68
N ASN A 7 2.50 3.81 13.44
CA ASN A 7 3.20 5.03 13.03
C ASN A 7 2.71 5.59 11.69
N PRO A 8 1.38 5.64 11.46
CA PRO A 8 0.81 6.12 10.21
C PRO A 8 1.36 7.51 9.89
N PRO A 9 1.66 7.84 8.62
CA PRO A 9 2.02 9.20 8.27
C PRO A 9 0.90 10.12 8.75
N LEU A 10 1.27 11.21 9.45
CA LEU A 10 0.31 12.15 10.04
C LEU A 10 -0.65 12.73 8.99
N LYS A 11 -0.27 12.63 7.71
CA LYS A 11 -0.98 13.09 6.52
C LYS A 11 -2.29 12.33 6.28
N ILE A 12 -2.43 11.14 6.86
CA ILE A 12 -3.71 10.43 6.93
C ILE A 12 -4.73 11.19 7.79
N PHE A 13 -4.26 12.00 8.75
CA PHE A 13 -5.09 12.79 9.66
C PHE A 13 -5.11 14.28 9.33
N SER A 14 -4.22 14.76 8.47
CA SER A 14 -4.22 16.17 8.10
C SER A 14 -5.43 16.44 7.21
N SER A 15 -6.49 16.95 7.82
CA SER A 15 -7.43 17.81 7.13
C SER A 15 -7.77 18.97 8.05
N SER A 16 -6.77 19.51 8.77
CA SER A 16 -7.00 20.68 9.57
C SER A 16 -7.31 21.81 8.58
N SER A 17 -8.60 22.10 8.52
CA SER A 17 -9.20 22.99 7.55
C SER A 17 -10.13 23.86 8.35
N SER A 18 -9.99 25.17 8.23
CA SER A 18 -10.82 26.14 8.93
C SER A 18 -11.34 27.18 7.94
N SER A 19 -12.15 28.12 8.42
CA SER A 19 -12.48 29.32 7.64
C SER A 19 -11.24 30.15 7.27
N LYS A 20 -10.08 29.93 7.92
CA LYS A 20 -8.84 30.68 7.71
C LYS A 20 -7.86 30.01 6.74
N GLY A 21 -8.09 28.76 6.35
CA GLY A 21 -7.16 28.04 5.49
C GLY A 21 -7.30 26.52 5.57
N VAL A 22 -6.41 25.84 4.86
CA VAL A 22 -6.38 24.39 4.73
C VAL A 22 -4.95 23.87 4.69
N GLU A 23 -4.73 22.72 5.33
CA GLU A 23 -3.52 21.93 5.15
C GLU A 23 -3.43 21.35 3.73
N ILE A 24 -2.28 21.56 3.09
CA ILE A 24 -1.93 21.01 1.77
C ILE A 24 -0.55 20.38 1.85
N GLY A 25 -0.39 19.20 1.26
CA GLY A 25 0.89 18.49 1.20
C GLY A 25 0.68 16.99 1.10
N GLY A 26 1.73 16.23 1.37
CA GLY A 26 1.68 14.79 1.22
C GLY A 26 2.78 14.03 1.95
N ALA A 27 2.69 12.71 1.91
CA ALA A 27 3.71 11.83 2.44
C ALA A 27 3.79 10.55 1.62
N LYS A 28 5.01 10.19 1.24
CA LYS A 28 5.32 8.89 0.64
C LYS A 28 6.10 8.05 1.64
N SER A 29 5.55 6.91 2.02
CA SER A 29 6.01 6.05 3.11
C SER A 29 6.27 4.63 2.64
N ILE A 30 7.29 3.99 3.21
CA ILE A 30 7.56 2.57 3.01
C ILE A 30 6.79 1.78 4.06
N ILE A 31 5.95 0.85 3.59
CA ILE A 31 5.04 0.08 4.44
C ILE A 31 5.48 -1.36 4.54
N SER A 32 5.42 -1.91 5.75
CA SER A 32 5.56 -3.34 6.01
C SER A 32 4.31 -3.93 6.64
N ILE A 33 4.21 -5.26 6.62
CA ILE A 33 3.13 -6.04 7.24
C ILE A 33 3.69 -7.11 8.17
N ASP A 34 3.08 -7.28 9.34
CA ASP A 34 3.44 -8.33 10.30
C ASP A 34 2.58 -9.60 10.16
N SER A 35 2.83 -10.58 11.02
CA SER A 35 2.07 -11.84 11.08
C SER A 35 0.61 -11.68 11.52
N ASN A 36 0.28 -10.55 12.17
CA ASN A 36 -1.07 -10.19 12.57
C ASN A 36 -1.81 -9.38 11.50
N HIS A 37 -1.19 -9.15 10.33
CA HIS A 37 -1.74 -8.36 9.22
C HIS A 37 -1.83 -6.86 9.50
N ASN A 38 -1.08 -6.37 10.48
CA ASN A 38 -1.02 -4.95 10.79
C ASN A 38 0.00 -4.26 9.89
N PHE A 39 -0.29 -3.02 9.53
CA PHE A 39 0.61 -2.18 8.74
C PHE A 39 1.54 -1.39 9.64
N TYR A 40 2.76 -1.18 9.18
CA TYR A 40 3.76 -0.35 9.84
C TYR A 40 4.36 0.60 8.83
N ASN A 41 4.44 1.88 9.18
CA ASN A 41 5.30 2.82 8.49
C ASN A 41 6.72 2.60 8.98
N GLU A 42 7.61 2.14 8.11
CA GLU A 42 9.02 1.93 8.43
C GLU A 42 9.88 3.19 8.17
N GLY A 43 9.31 4.20 7.49
CA GLY A 43 9.98 5.46 7.19
C GLY A 43 9.35 6.20 6.02
N ASN A 44 9.58 7.51 5.98
CA ASN A 44 9.09 8.38 4.90
C ASN A 44 10.22 8.68 3.91
N ILE A 45 9.90 8.66 2.61
CA ILE A 45 10.76 9.13 1.52
C ILE A 45 10.63 10.64 1.38
N TYR A 46 9.41 11.15 1.52
CA TYR A 46 9.20 12.56 1.77
C TYR A 46 7.98 12.76 2.64
N THR A 47 7.96 13.92 3.27
CA THR A 47 6.80 14.47 3.91
C THR A 47 6.83 15.98 3.76
N GLU A 48 5.71 16.53 3.33
CA GLU A 48 5.54 17.97 3.15
C GLU A 48 4.16 18.34 3.71
N MET A 49 4.12 19.43 4.46
CA MET A 49 2.88 20.02 4.93
C MET A 49 2.99 21.53 4.90
N SER A 50 2.03 22.16 4.25
CA SER A 50 1.89 23.60 4.15
C SER A 50 0.51 24.02 4.61
N TRP A 51 0.44 25.11 5.36
CA TRP A 51 -0.82 25.81 5.62
C TRP A 51 -1.09 26.78 4.48
N ALA A 52 -2.17 26.55 3.75
CA ALA A 52 -2.68 27.45 2.73
C ALA A 52 -3.76 28.34 3.34
N ALA A 53 -3.41 29.59 3.66
CA ALA A 53 -4.34 30.54 4.26
C ALA A 53 -5.29 31.12 3.20
N PHE A 54 -6.57 31.30 3.55
CA PHE A 54 -7.55 31.95 2.68
C PHE A 54 -7.53 33.47 2.86
N TYR A 55 -8.01 34.21 1.86
CA TYR A 55 -8.28 35.64 2.00
C TYR A 55 -9.32 35.89 3.11
N GLU A 56 -9.12 36.96 3.88
CA GLU A 56 -10.10 37.44 4.87
C GLU A 56 -11.19 38.34 4.23
N GLU A 57 -11.04 38.68 2.94
CA GLU A 57 -11.95 39.56 2.20
C GLU A 57 -13.26 38.86 1.82
N VAL A 58 -14.37 39.59 1.99
CA VAL A 58 -15.72 39.07 1.68
C VAL A 58 -15.85 38.75 0.20
N GLY A 59 -16.17 37.50 -0.13
CA GLY A 59 -16.25 36.97 -1.49
C GLY A 59 -14.99 36.25 -1.98
N LEU A 60 -13.89 36.23 -1.21
CA LEU A 60 -12.64 35.55 -1.54
C LEU A 60 -12.23 34.49 -0.50
N GLU A 61 -13.09 34.17 0.46
CA GLU A 61 -12.79 33.32 1.64
C GLU A 61 -12.47 31.85 1.31
N GLU A 62 -12.57 31.46 0.03
CA GLU A 62 -12.18 30.15 -0.47
C GLU A 62 -10.94 30.17 -1.39
N THR A 63 -10.39 31.36 -1.63
CA THR A 63 -9.19 31.57 -2.46
C THR A 63 -7.96 31.59 -1.56
N ILE A 64 -6.93 30.85 -1.94
CA ILE A 64 -5.66 30.82 -1.19
C ILE A 64 -4.91 32.13 -1.43
N ASP A 65 -4.54 32.80 -0.34
CA ASP A 65 -3.72 34.01 -0.34
C ASP A 65 -2.23 33.68 -0.16
N THR A 66 -1.91 32.91 0.89
CA THR A 66 -0.52 32.59 1.24
C THR A 66 -0.32 31.12 1.56
N PHE A 67 0.91 30.65 1.33
CA PHE A 67 1.37 29.32 1.72
C PHE A 67 2.48 29.45 2.76
N THR A 68 2.34 28.74 3.88
CA THR A 68 3.39 28.63 4.89
C THR A 68 3.75 27.17 5.07
N THR A 69 4.96 26.77 4.70
CA THR A 69 5.46 25.42 4.96
C THR A 69 5.61 25.21 6.47
N THR A 70 4.89 24.23 6.99
CA THR A 70 4.89 23.86 8.41
C THR A 70 5.77 22.64 8.70
N GLU A 71 5.95 21.78 7.70
CA GLU A 71 6.78 20.58 7.80
C GLU A 71 7.36 20.25 6.42
N PHE A 72 8.66 19.94 6.38
CA PHE A 72 9.32 19.46 5.17
C PHE A 72 10.50 18.58 5.56
N ASP A 73 10.46 17.32 5.13
CA ASP A 73 11.58 16.39 5.17
C ASP A 73 11.51 15.51 3.92
N SER A 74 12.59 15.46 3.14
CA SER A 74 12.59 14.81 1.84
C SER A 74 13.97 14.27 1.50
N ILE A 75 14.01 12.98 1.23
CA ILE A 75 15.13 12.28 0.60
C ILE A 75 14.81 11.92 -0.85
N ARG A 76 13.68 12.41 -1.39
CA ARG A 76 13.20 12.13 -2.75
C ARG A 76 14.21 12.53 -3.83
N GLU A 77 15.00 13.56 -3.57
CA GLU A 77 15.95 14.15 -4.53
C GLU A 77 17.42 13.86 -4.17
N ASP A 78 17.66 13.07 -3.12
CA ASP A 78 19.00 12.65 -2.68
C ASP A 78 19.16 11.13 -2.89
N PRO A 79 19.87 10.67 -3.94
CA PRO A 79 20.01 9.25 -4.23
C PRO A 79 20.77 8.49 -3.14
N VAL A 80 21.76 9.13 -2.48
CA VAL A 80 22.57 8.47 -1.44
C VAL A 80 21.73 8.28 -0.18
N ALA A 81 21.04 9.33 0.26
CA ALA A 81 20.16 9.24 1.43
C ALA A 81 18.98 8.27 1.19
N LEU A 82 18.46 8.23 -0.04
CA LEU A 82 17.41 7.29 -0.44
C LEU A 82 17.87 5.84 -0.36
N VAL A 83 19.04 5.51 -0.94
CA VAL A 83 19.65 4.17 -0.84
C VAL A 83 19.84 3.79 0.62
N ASP A 84 20.50 4.64 1.40
CA ASP A 84 20.78 4.38 2.82
C ASP A 84 19.51 4.09 3.62
N THR A 85 18.43 4.84 3.33
CA THR A 85 17.14 4.68 4.00
C THR A 85 16.47 3.37 3.62
N ILE A 86 16.41 3.05 2.33
CA ILE A 86 15.83 1.78 1.85
C ILE A 86 16.59 0.59 2.44
N VAL A 87 17.93 0.63 2.39
CA VAL A 87 18.78 -0.44 2.94
C VAL A 87 18.51 -0.67 4.43
N LYS A 88 18.49 0.40 5.23
CA LYS A 88 18.19 0.33 6.66
C LYS A 88 16.81 -0.27 6.92
N ILE A 89 15.79 0.19 6.18
CA ILE A 89 14.41 -0.31 6.32
C ILE A 89 14.31 -1.79 5.95
N ILE A 90 14.95 -2.23 4.87
CA ILE A 90 14.96 -3.63 4.47
C ILE A 90 15.53 -4.52 5.58
N TYR A 91 16.67 -4.15 6.18
CA TYR A 91 17.24 -4.91 7.29
C TYR A 91 16.35 -4.86 8.55
N GLN A 92 15.72 -3.72 8.85
CA GLN A 92 14.75 -3.61 9.95
C GLN A 92 13.55 -4.54 9.75
N ILE A 93 12.99 -4.59 8.55
CA ILE A 93 11.88 -5.50 8.19
C ILE A 93 12.28 -6.96 8.43
N ILE A 94 13.48 -7.36 7.98
CA ILE A 94 14.01 -8.73 8.18
C ILE A 94 14.17 -9.01 9.68
N ASN A 95 14.84 -8.13 10.42
CA ASN A 95 15.12 -8.32 11.84
C ASN A 95 13.85 -8.39 12.70
N ASN A 96 12.82 -7.64 12.31
CA ASN A 96 11.53 -7.62 12.98
C ASN A 96 10.56 -8.69 12.48
N GLN A 97 11.01 -9.61 11.61
CA GLN A 97 10.20 -10.69 11.04
C GLN A 97 8.91 -10.19 10.37
N LYS A 98 9.01 -9.06 9.67
CA LYS A 98 7.91 -8.48 8.88
C LYS A 98 8.11 -8.80 7.39
N ILE A 99 7.16 -8.39 6.54
CA ILE A 99 7.27 -8.44 5.08
C ILE A 99 7.16 -7.02 4.54
N PHE A 100 8.02 -6.66 3.59
CA PHE A 100 7.85 -5.45 2.79
C PHE A 100 6.53 -5.52 2.03
N TYR A 101 5.62 -4.62 2.34
CA TYR A 101 4.28 -4.63 1.77
C TYR A 101 4.20 -3.77 0.52
N GLY A 102 4.80 -2.58 0.53
CA GLY A 102 4.69 -1.64 -0.57
C GLY A 102 5.13 -0.22 -0.23
N ILE A 103 4.87 0.71 -1.14
CA ILE A 103 4.99 2.15 -0.92
C ILE A 103 3.59 2.74 -0.91
N ALA A 104 3.29 3.54 0.11
CA ALA A 104 2.03 4.26 0.22
C ALA A 104 2.26 5.77 0.07
N ASP A 105 1.41 6.41 -0.70
CA ASP A 105 1.38 7.84 -0.92
C ASP A 105 0.04 8.38 -0.41
N PHE A 106 0.10 9.44 0.39
CA PHE A 106 -1.05 10.15 0.92
C PHE A 106 -0.93 11.61 0.56
N GLU A 107 -1.95 12.14 -0.11
CA GLU A 107 -1.95 13.51 -0.62
C GLU A 107 -3.17 14.25 -0.09
N VAL A 108 -2.94 15.44 0.44
CA VAL A 108 -3.93 16.33 1.01
C VAL A 108 -3.87 17.61 0.20
N ASN A 109 -4.88 17.83 -0.64
CA ASN A 109 -5.02 19.06 -1.44
C ASN A 109 -6.44 19.62 -1.36
N ALA A 110 -7.16 19.27 -0.29
CA ALA A 110 -8.58 19.58 -0.12
C ALA A 110 -9.49 19.14 -1.29
N PHE A 111 -9.05 18.20 -2.14
CA PHE A 111 -9.72 17.78 -3.37
C PHE A 111 -9.88 18.90 -4.41
N GLN A 112 -9.01 19.92 -4.40
CA GLN A 112 -8.99 20.99 -5.42
C GLN A 112 -8.67 20.47 -6.84
N GLY A 113 -8.14 19.26 -6.93
CA GLY A 113 -7.94 18.52 -8.16
C GLY A 113 -7.56 17.08 -7.86
N ASN A 114 -7.36 16.30 -8.92
CA ASN A 114 -6.82 14.96 -8.77
C ASN A 114 -5.31 15.05 -8.49
N ALA A 115 -4.91 14.72 -7.27
CA ALA A 115 -3.52 14.78 -6.84
C ALA A 115 -2.73 13.49 -7.14
N ILE A 116 -3.43 12.37 -7.36
CA ILE A 116 -2.78 11.05 -7.41
C ILE A 116 -2.76 10.49 -8.83
N HIS A 117 -1.56 10.14 -9.28
CA HIS A 117 -1.34 9.45 -10.54
C HIS A 117 -2.04 8.08 -10.58
N GLY A 118 -2.70 7.78 -11.69
CA GLY A 118 -3.36 6.49 -11.91
C GLY A 118 -4.87 6.49 -11.62
N LEU A 119 -5.40 7.58 -11.07
CA LEU A 119 -6.84 7.79 -10.97
C LEU A 119 -7.29 8.73 -12.10
N LYS A 120 -8.35 8.40 -12.83
CA LYS A 120 -9.02 9.33 -13.75
C LYS A 120 -10.48 9.39 -13.34
N LEU A 121 -10.84 10.44 -12.60
CA LEU A 121 -12.21 10.71 -12.19
C LEU A 121 -12.78 11.85 -13.01
N ASP A 122 -14.10 11.76 -13.24
CA ASP A 122 -14.86 12.86 -13.79
C ASP A 122 -14.82 14.05 -12.81
N TYR A 123 -14.74 15.26 -13.37
CA TYR A 123 -14.75 16.50 -12.59
C TYR A 123 -15.96 16.61 -11.66
N ASP A 124 -17.11 16.04 -12.05
CA ASP A 124 -18.32 16.02 -11.21
C ASP A 124 -18.09 15.31 -9.87
N ILE A 125 -17.31 14.22 -9.85
CA ILE A 125 -16.99 13.49 -8.62
C ILE A 125 -16.00 14.31 -7.79
N ILE A 126 -14.97 14.86 -8.42
CA ILE A 126 -13.97 15.72 -7.76
C ILE A 126 -14.66 16.91 -7.08
N ASN A 127 -15.57 17.59 -7.78
CA ASN A 127 -16.36 18.69 -7.24
C ASN A 127 -17.22 18.26 -6.05
N LYS A 128 -17.84 17.07 -6.10
CA LYS A 128 -18.58 16.52 -4.94
C LYS A 128 -17.67 16.25 -3.74
N LEU A 129 -16.46 15.76 -3.96
CA LEU A 129 -15.46 15.52 -2.90
C LEU A 129 -15.00 16.83 -2.27
N LEU A 130 -14.67 17.84 -3.10
CA LEU A 130 -14.32 19.19 -2.65
C LEU A 130 -15.43 19.81 -1.81
N GLU A 131 -16.67 19.76 -2.31
CA GLU A 131 -17.84 20.30 -1.60
C GLU A 131 -18.14 19.55 -0.30
N ALA A 132 -17.94 18.24 -0.28
CA ALA A 132 -18.09 17.44 0.94
C ALA A 132 -17.02 17.82 1.97
N HIS A 133 -15.77 17.91 1.54
CA HIS A 133 -14.64 18.29 2.36
C HIS A 133 -14.86 19.68 2.96
N LYS A 134 -15.28 20.68 2.17
CA LYS A 134 -15.67 22.04 2.62
C LYS A 134 -16.65 22.03 3.79
N ARG A 135 -17.70 21.21 3.73
CA ARG A 135 -18.75 21.14 4.76
C ARG A 135 -18.31 20.49 6.06
N THR A 136 -17.17 19.80 6.05
CA THR A 136 -16.68 19.00 7.18
C THR A 136 -15.44 19.59 7.84
N ARG A 137 -14.84 20.61 7.24
CA ARG A 137 -13.61 21.29 7.67
C ARG A 137 -13.62 21.63 9.17
N GLU A 138 -14.72 22.22 9.65
CA GLU A 138 -14.84 22.68 11.05
C GLU A 138 -15.28 21.60 12.05
N LYS A 139 -15.44 20.34 11.60
CA LYS A 139 -15.91 19.26 12.46
C LYS A 139 -14.73 18.40 12.88
N ASP A 140 -14.60 18.19 14.19
CA ASP A 140 -13.61 17.26 14.76
C ASP A 140 -14.00 15.80 14.44
N LEU A 141 -13.73 15.40 13.21
CA LEU A 141 -14.15 14.11 12.64
C LEU A 141 -12.99 13.15 12.43
N PHE A 142 -11.80 13.44 12.95
CA PHE A 142 -10.60 12.69 12.62
C PHE A 142 -10.59 11.27 13.21
N PRO A 143 -9.92 10.31 12.54
CA PRO A 143 -9.65 9.00 13.13
C PRO A 143 -8.98 9.15 14.49
N LYS A 144 -9.39 8.34 15.47
CA LYS A 144 -8.83 8.43 16.82
C LYS A 144 -7.41 7.87 16.83
N ILE A 145 -6.46 8.72 17.16
CA ILE A 145 -5.09 8.29 17.47
C ILE A 145 -5.12 7.49 18.77
N ILE A 146 -4.66 6.24 18.70
CA ILE A 146 -4.44 5.37 19.85
C ILE A 146 -2.94 5.39 20.13
N SER A 147 -2.54 5.91 21.28
CA SER A 147 -1.16 5.81 21.75
C SER A 147 -1.06 4.70 22.79
N ASP A 148 -0.07 3.83 22.67
CA ASP A 148 0.26 2.87 23.72
C ASP A 148 1.18 3.48 24.79
N ASN A 149 1.44 2.73 25.86
CA ASN A 149 2.30 3.16 26.96
C ASN A 149 3.79 3.36 26.56
N GLN A 150 4.15 3.07 25.30
CA GLN A 150 5.49 3.22 24.74
C GLN A 150 5.57 4.36 23.70
N ASN A 151 4.55 5.23 23.63
CA ASN A 151 4.39 6.31 22.65
C ASN A 151 4.26 5.82 21.19
N VAL A 152 3.98 4.54 20.94
CA VAL A 152 3.68 4.07 19.59
C VAL A 152 2.28 4.53 19.24
N ILE A 153 2.19 5.27 18.13
CA ILE A 153 0.93 5.81 17.61
C ILE A 153 0.35 4.81 16.62
N LYS A 154 -0.93 4.48 16.75
CA LYS A 154 -1.65 3.68 15.78
C LYS A 154 -3.04 4.20 15.48
N ILE A 155 -3.55 3.81 14.32
CA ILE A 155 -4.96 3.97 13.94
C ILE A 155 -5.54 2.68 13.41
N GLN A 156 -6.86 2.62 13.41
CA GLN A 156 -7.58 1.56 12.71
C GLN A 156 -7.90 2.02 11.30
N ILE A 157 -7.48 1.22 10.32
CA ILE A 157 -7.85 1.39 8.91
C ILE A 157 -8.75 0.26 8.45
N GLU A 158 -9.70 0.57 7.58
CA GLU A 158 -10.51 -0.43 6.89
C GLU A 158 -10.60 -0.15 5.40
N PHE A 159 -10.25 -1.15 4.59
CA PHE A 159 -10.38 -1.07 3.13
C PHE A 159 -11.82 -1.35 2.68
N GLN A 160 -12.31 -0.49 1.80
CA GLN A 160 -13.62 -0.59 1.15
C GLN A 160 -13.44 -0.64 -0.37
N GLY A 161 -14.29 -1.42 -1.04
CA GLY A 161 -14.24 -1.64 -2.49
C GLY A 161 -14.41 -3.11 -2.87
N THR A 162 -14.77 -3.33 -4.13
CA THR A 162 -15.05 -4.63 -4.76
C THR A 162 -13.79 -5.50 -4.78
N LYS A 163 -12.62 -4.90 -5.03
CA LYS A 163 -11.32 -5.58 -5.06
C LYS A 163 -10.48 -5.39 -3.80
N LYS A 164 -11.08 -4.98 -2.67
CA LYS A 164 -10.34 -4.72 -1.41
C LYS A 164 -9.44 -5.85 -0.92
N LYS A 165 -9.75 -7.10 -1.26
CA LYS A 165 -8.92 -8.29 -0.95
C LYS A 165 -7.55 -8.29 -1.63
N ASN A 166 -7.36 -7.48 -2.66
CA ASN A 166 -6.08 -7.31 -3.36
C ASN A 166 -5.12 -6.43 -2.55
N VAL A 167 -5.65 -5.52 -1.73
CA VAL A 167 -4.88 -4.65 -0.83
C VAL A 167 -4.84 -5.26 0.57
N HIS A 168 -6.01 -5.55 1.15
CA HIS A 168 -6.11 -6.27 2.42
C HIS A 168 -5.91 -7.78 2.21
N ILE A 169 -4.65 -8.19 2.07
CA ILE A 169 -4.29 -9.59 1.91
C ILE A 169 -4.46 -10.30 3.26
N GLN A 170 -5.37 -11.27 3.30
CA GLN A 170 -5.61 -12.10 4.46
C GLN A 170 -4.76 -13.37 4.43
N GLY A 171 -4.28 -13.78 5.60
CA GLY A 171 -3.55 -15.01 5.87
C GLY A 171 -3.76 -15.47 7.30
N SER A 172 -3.27 -16.65 7.64
CA SER A 172 -3.23 -17.12 9.04
C SER A 172 -1.84 -16.95 9.66
N LYS A 173 -0.83 -16.87 8.79
CA LYS A 173 0.58 -16.71 9.14
C LYS A 173 1.27 -15.82 8.11
N LEU A 174 2.44 -15.32 8.47
CA LEU A 174 3.28 -14.49 7.59
C LEU A 174 3.58 -15.20 6.25
N GLU A 175 3.76 -16.52 6.28
CA GLU A 175 4.03 -17.32 5.09
C GLU A 175 2.85 -17.36 4.09
N ASP A 176 1.62 -17.11 4.55
CA ASP A 176 0.46 -17.01 3.66
C ASP A 176 0.50 -15.74 2.82
N LEU A 177 0.96 -14.65 3.43
CA LEU A 177 1.08 -13.34 2.83
C LEU A 177 2.19 -13.32 1.80
N ILE A 178 3.35 -13.88 2.13
CA ILE A 178 4.50 -13.78 1.25
C ILE A 178 4.29 -14.46 -0.10
N ASN A 179 3.56 -15.58 -0.12
CA ASN A 179 3.31 -16.29 -1.37
C ASN A 179 2.54 -15.43 -2.39
N LYS A 180 1.70 -14.50 -1.90
CA LYS A 180 1.01 -13.53 -2.74
C LYS A 180 1.87 -12.29 -2.99
N LEU A 181 2.42 -11.68 -1.93
CA LEU A 181 3.13 -10.41 -2.01
C LEU A 181 4.40 -10.47 -2.87
N ARG A 182 5.13 -11.59 -2.87
CA ARG A 182 6.37 -11.72 -3.65
C ARG A 182 6.19 -11.59 -5.17
N LEU A 183 4.98 -11.90 -5.67
CA LEU A 183 4.63 -11.79 -7.09
C LEU A 183 3.74 -10.59 -7.36
N ALA A 184 3.39 -9.83 -6.33
CA ALA A 184 2.47 -8.72 -6.45
C ALA A 184 3.15 -7.53 -7.14
N LYS A 185 2.40 -6.86 -8.00
CA LYS A 185 2.74 -5.58 -8.62
C LYS A 185 1.47 -4.80 -8.96
N GLY A 186 1.64 -3.52 -9.23
CA GLY A 186 0.54 -2.58 -9.50
C GLY A 186 0.20 -1.77 -8.25
N PHE A 187 -0.92 -1.06 -8.31
CA PHE A 187 -1.35 -0.14 -7.27
C PHE A 187 -2.86 -0.14 -7.09
N ALA A 188 -3.28 0.36 -5.93
CA ALA A 188 -4.64 0.78 -5.67
C ALA A 188 -4.66 2.28 -5.30
N VAL A 189 -5.63 3.01 -5.85
CA VAL A 189 -5.84 4.44 -5.60
C VAL A 189 -7.26 4.70 -5.12
N GLY A 190 -7.41 5.75 -4.31
CA GLY A 190 -8.71 6.11 -3.78
C GLY A 190 -8.66 7.28 -2.81
N ILE A 191 -9.65 7.32 -1.93
CA ILE A 191 -9.77 8.37 -0.91
C ILE A 191 -9.84 7.76 0.48
N VAL A 192 -9.28 8.48 1.44
CA VAL A 192 -9.50 8.23 2.85
C VAL A 192 -10.75 9.01 3.27
N CYS A 193 -11.69 8.32 3.90
CA CYS A 193 -12.84 8.92 4.54
C CYS A 193 -12.83 8.58 6.02
N THR A 194 -13.20 9.53 6.87
CA THR A 194 -13.46 9.22 8.27
C THR A 194 -14.91 8.78 8.46
N SER A 195 -15.09 7.66 9.18
CA SER A 195 -16.39 7.27 9.72
C SER A 195 -16.18 6.50 11.03
N ARG A 196 -16.94 6.88 12.08
CA ARG A 196 -16.91 6.22 13.42
C ARG A 196 -15.50 6.06 14.01
N ASN A 197 -14.68 7.11 13.97
CA ASN A 197 -13.30 7.15 14.51
C ASN A 197 -12.28 6.25 13.80
N ALA A 198 -12.62 5.63 12.67
CA ALA A 198 -11.71 4.83 11.85
C ALA A 198 -11.44 5.49 10.49
N ALA A 199 -10.23 5.27 9.96
CA ALA A 199 -9.86 5.70 8.61
C ALA A 199 -10.32 4.65 7.59
N ASN A 200 -11.32 4.99 6.79
CA ASN A 200 -11.87 4.10 5.77
C ASN A 200 -11.21 4.41 4.42
N MET A 201 -10.46 3.45 3.92
CA MET A 201 -9.72 3.51 2.66
C MET A 201 -10.63 3.04 1.53
N TYR A 202 -11.30 3.96 0.84
CA TYR A 202 -12.19 3.64 -0.27
C TYR A 202 -11.42 3.54 -1.58
N ILE A 203 -11.23 2.32 -2.08
CA ILE A 203 -10.53 2.04 -3.34
C ILE A 203 -11.45 2.41 -4.50
N MET A 204 -10.99 3.31 -5.37
CA MET A 204 -11.73 3.75 -6.56
C MET A 204 -11.19 3.11 -7.84
N SER A 205 -9.90 2.79 -7.87
CA SER A 205 -9.28 2.10 -8.98
C SER A 205 -8.09 1.26 -8.52
N ASP A 206 -7.85 0.15 -9.20
CA ASP A 206 -6.65 -0.66 -9.00
C ASP A 206 -6.22 -1.38 -10.29
N ASN A 207 -4.95 -1.75 -10.35
CA ASN A 207 -4.39 -2.65 -11.36
C ASN A 207 -3.49 -3.70 -10.69
N ILE A 208 -3.88 -4.18 -9.51
CA ILE A 208 -3.07 -5.12 -8.75
C ILE A 208 -3.17 -6.51 -9.38
N VAL A 209 -2.02 -7.11 -9.67
CA VAL A 209 -1.88 -8.51 -10.10
C VAL A 209 -0.89 -9.25 -9.22
N PHE A 210 -1.08 -10.56 -9.08
CA PHE A 210 -0.24 -11.43 -8.24
C PHE A 210 0.61 -12.39 -9.08
N SER A 211 1.01 -11.93 -10.25
CA SER A 211 1.77 -12.70 -11.24
C SER A 211 2.84 -11.83 -11.88
N LYS A 212 4.01 -12.42 -12.14
CA LYS A 212 5.15 -11.74 -12.79
C LYS A 212 4.81 -11.32 -14.22
N ASP A 213 4.10 -12.18 -14.95
CA ASP A 213 3.89 -12.07 -16.40
C ASP A 213 2.55 -11.41 -16.79
N GLU A 214 1.66 -11.21 -15.82
CA GLU A 214 0.35 -10.62 -16.09
C GLU A 214 0.49 -9.11 -16.30
N ILE A 215 -0.07 -8.60 -17.41
CA ILE A 215 -0.21 -7.16 -17.63
C ILE A 215 -1.53 -6.73 -17.01
N ALA A 216 -1.46 -5.86 -16.02
CA ALA A 216 -2.64 -5.42 -15.30
C ALA A 216 -3.37 -4.32 -16.06
N GLU A 217 -4.63 -4.57 -16.41
CA GLU A 217 -5.53 -3.52 -16.89
C GLU A 217 -6.05 -2.69 -15.71
N MET A 218 -6.16 -1.38 -15.92
CA MET A 218 -6.72 -0.47 -14.93
C MET A 218 -8.21 -0.75 -14.76
N TYR A 219 -8.61 -1.11 -13.53
CA TYR A 219 -10.00 -1.31 -13.16
C TYR A 219 -10.52 -0.08 -12.40
N ILE A 220 -11.70 0.41 -12.77
CA ILE A 220 -12.42 1.47 -12.06
C ILE A 220 -13.59 0.84 -11.31
N ASP A 221 -13.63 1.02 -10.00
CA ASP A 221 -14.65 0.47 -9.11
C ASP A 221 -15.89 1.38 -9.08
N THR A 222 -16.65 1.36 -10.18
CA THR A 222 -17.84 2.22 -10.34
C THR A 222 -18.90 2.00 -9.25
N ASP A 223 -19.00 0.79 -8.69
CA ASP A 223 -19.93 0.50 -7.60
C ASP A 223 -19.46 1.11 -6.29
N ASN A 224 -18.17 1.01 -5.95
CA ASN A 224 -17.65 1.67 -4.77
C ASN A 224 -17.70 3.21 -4.89
N ILE A 225 -17.50 3.76 -6.09
CA ILE A 225 -17.69 5.19 -6.35
C ILE A 225 -19.13 5.63 -6.02
N LYS A 226 -20.14 4.88 -6.46
CA LYS A 226 -21.56 5.18 -6.11
C LYS A 226 -21.80 5.12 -4.60
N VAL A 227 -21.16 4.19 -3.89
CA VAL A 227 -21.24 4.10 -2.42
C VAL A 227 -20.66 5.35 -1.76
N ILE A 228 -19.52 5.83 -2.24
CA ILE A 228 -18.88 7.06 -1.78
C ILE A 228 -19.81 8.26 -2.00
N GLU A 229 -20.33 8.42 -3.22
CA GLU A 229 -21.25 9.51 -3.56
C GLU A 229 -22.52 9.49 -2.69
N TYR A 230 -23.08 8.30 -2.47
CA TYR A 230 -24.25 8.14 -1.60
C TYR A 230 -23.92 8.49 -0.14
N GLY A 231 -22.79 7.99 0.38
CA GLY A 231 -22.35 8.27 1.74
C GLY A 231 -22.09 9.76 1.99
N ILE A 232 -21.47 10.46 1.03
CA ILE A 232 -21.29 11.90 1.05
C ILE A 232 -22.64 12.63 1.05
N LYS A 233 -23.55 12.26 0.13
CA LYS A 233 -24.88 12.86 0.02
C LYS A 233 -25.68 12.69 1.32
N LYS A 234 -25.51 11.56 2.01
CA LYS A 234 -26.15 11.27 3.30
C LYS A 234 -25.40 11.81 4.52
N LYS A 235 -24.29 12.53 4.33
CA LYS A 235 -23.44 13.06 5.41
C LYS A 235 -22.95 11.95 6.37
N LEU A 236 -22.65 10.78 5.81
CA LEU A 236 -22.13 9.62 6.54
C LEU A 236 -20.63 9.40 6.30
N LEU A 237 -20.11 9.90 5.17
CA LEU A 237 -18.71 9.83 4.80
C LEU A 237 -18.14 11.23 4.64
N PHE A 238 -16.96 11.42 5.19
CA PHE A 238 -16.29 12.71 5.21
C PHE A 238 -14.87 12.52 4.64
N PRO A 239 -14.61 12.98 3.40
CA PRO A 239 -13.34 12.74 2.72
C PRO A 239 -12.25 13.66 3.28
N ILE A 240 -11.08 13.08 3.56
CA ILE A 240 -9.96 13.79 4.22
C ILE A 240 -8.72 13.88 3.35
N SER A 241 -8.34 12.81 2.64
CA SER A 241 -7.16 12.78 1.80
C SER A 241 -7.29 11.78 0.65
N TRP A 242 -6.41 11.89 -0.34
CA TRP A 242 -6.19 10.87 -1.35
C TRP A 242 -5.20 9.83 -0.83
N PHE A 243 -5.28 8.61 -1.37
CA PHE A 243 -4.22 7.62 -1.17
C PHE A 243 -3.88 6.86 -2.46
N ARG A 244 -2.63 6.42 -2.55
CA ARG A 244 -2.13 5.40 -3.47
C ARG A 244 -1.30 4.41 -2.70
N ILE A 245 -1.44 3.13 -3.02
CA ILE A 245 -0.62 2.07 -2.45
C ILE A 245 -0.10 1.21 -3.59
N ASP A 246 1.19 1.30 -3.85
CA ASP A 246 1.93 0.42 -4.76
C ASP A 246 2.39 -0.80 -3.96
N ILE A 247 2.02 -1.99 -4.44
CA ILE A 247 2.17 -3.25 -3.69
C ILE A 247 3.38 -4.06 -4.19
N GLY A 248 4.06 -4.72 -3.24
CA GLY A 248 5.17 -5.63 -3.48
C GLY A 248 6.51 -4.92 -3.58
N ILE A 249 7.60 -5.70 -3.60
CA ILE A 249 8.96 -5.14 -3.64
C ILE A 249 9.21 -4.29 -4.90
N ARG A 250 8.48 -4.59 -5.98
CA ARG A 250 8.52 -3.82 -7.24
C ARG A 250 7.95 -2.41 -7.12
N SER A 251 7.26 -2.07 -6.03
CA SER A 251 6.87 -0.68 -5.77
C SER A 251 8.07 0.26 -5.68
N LEU A 252 9.27 -0.22 -5.34
CA LEU A 252 10.50 0.58 -5.40
C LEU A 252 10.79 1.13 -6.80
N GLU A 253 10.32 0.45 -7.85
CA GLU A 253 10.44 0.92 -9.25
C GLU A 253 9.64 2.21 -9.51
N THR A 254 8.74 2.59 -8.61
CA THR A 254 7.93 3.81 -8.70
C THR A 254 8.57 5.04 -8.06
N LEU A 255 9.74 4.86 -7.43
CA LEU A 255 10.50 5.95 -6.84
C LEU A 255 11.11 6.83 -7.93
N GLU A 256 11.10 8.14 -7.70
CA GLU A 256 11.53 9.15 -8.65
C GLU A 256 12.99 8.95 -9.11
N LEU A 257 13.86 8.50 -8.21
CA LEU A 257 15.28 8.24 -8.49
C LEU A 257 15.59 6.77 -8.77
N TRP A 258 14.59 5.91 -8.98
CA TRP A 258 14.79 4.47 -9.16
C TRP A 258 15.85 4.15 -10.22
N ASP A 259 15.78 4.79 -11.38
CA ASP A 259 16.73 4.56 -12.47
C ASP A 259 18.19 4.91 -12.12
N GLN A 260 18.39 5.79 -11.13
CA GLN A 260 19.72 6.18 -10.64
C GLN A 260 20.24 5.24 -9.56
N ILE A 261 19.34 4.66 -8.75
CA ILE A 261 19.73 3.85 -7.59
C ILE A 261 19.66 2.34 -7.82
N LYS A 262 18.95 1.86 -8.85
CA LYS A 262 18.69 0.42 -9.05
C LYS A 262 19.94 -0.46 -9.19
N GLU A 263 21.05 0.12 -9.66
CA GLU A 263 22.33 -0.57 -9.81
C GLU A 263 23.26 -0.39 -8.59
N ASP A 264 22.81 0.30 -7.54
CA ASP A 264 23.62 0.53 -6.34
C ASP A 264 24.01 -0.81 -5.65
N PRO A 265 25.30 -1.05 -5.36
CA PRO A 265 25.74 -2.32 -4.78
C PRO A 265 25.18 -2.62 -3.39
N GLU A 266 25.04 -1.62 -2.52
CA GLU A 266 24.54 -1.83 -1.16
C GLU A 266 23.01 -2.06 -1.17
N LEU A 267 22.29 -1.34 -2.04
CA LEU A 267 20.87 -1.62 -2.29
C LEU A 267 20.67 -3.05 -2.78
N ASN A 268 21.39 -3.45 -3.83
CA ASN A 268 21.26 -4.79 -4.42
C ASN A 268 21.62 -5.90 -3.43
N LYS A 269 22.63 -5.67 -2.59
CA LYS A 269 22.98 -6.58 -1.49
C LYS A 269 21.84 -6.70 -0.48
N ALA A 270 21.25 -5.60 -0.03
CA ALA A 270 20.12 -5.60 0.89
C ALA A 270 18.89 -6.33 0.30
N LEU A 271 18.58 -6.06 -0.98
CA LEU A 271 17.51 -6.75 -1.70
C LEU A 271 17.78 -8.27 -1.83
N GLY A 272 19.03 -8.68 -2.08
CA GLY A 272 19.42 -10.10 -2.08
C GLY A 272 19.32 -10.77 -0.70
N HIS A 273 19.58 -10.03 0.40
CA HIS A 273 19.29 -10.51 1.75
C HIS A 273 17.79 -10.68 1.98
N TYR A 274 16.98 -9.71 1.53
CA TYR A 274 15.53 -9.78 1.63
C TYR A 274 14.96 -10.96 0.83
N GLU A 275 15.41 -11.17 -0.40
CA GLU A 275 14.99 -12.30 -1.22
C GLU A 275 15.28 -13.65 -0.54
N ARG A 276 16.47 -13.82 0.06
CA ARG A 276 16.79 -15.04 0.83
C ARG A 276 15.85 -15.24 2.02
N TYR A 277 15.56 -14.16 2.75
CA TYR A 277 14.60 -14.20 3.86
C TYR A 277 13.20 -14.60 3.39
N ILE A 278 12.72 -14.02 2.30
CA ILE A 278 11.43 -14.35 1.67
C ILE A 278 11.39 -15.81 1.21
N ASN A 279 12.45 -16.29 0.54
CA ASN A 279 12.54 -17.67 0.08
C ASN A 279 12.53 -18.67 1.24
N ALA A 280 13.15 -18.33 2.37
CA ALA A 280 13.09 -19.15 3.58
C ALA A 280 11.65 -19.28 4.13
N LEU A 281 10.87 -18.18 4.14
CA LEU A 281 9.46 -18.19 4.55
C LEU A 281 8.59 -19.03 3.59
N VAL A 282 8.82 -18.88 2.28
CA VAL A 282 8.14 -19.69 1.25
C VAL A 282 8.45 -21.17 1.44
N TYR A 283 9.73 -21.52 1.62
CA TYR A 283 10.15 -22.90 1.85
C TYR A 283 9.49 -23.47 3.10
N LYS A 284 9.47 -22.72 4.20
CA LYS A 284 8.80 -23.13 5.46
C LYS A 284 7.33 -23.46 5.25
N LYS A 285 6.60 -22.69 4.44
CA LYS A 285 5.22 -22.99 4.07
C LYS A 285 5.07 -24.33 3.38
N PHE A 286 5.77 -24.51 2.28
CA PHE A 286 5.61 -25.69 1.44
C PHE A 286 6.17 -26.95 2.09
N LYS A 287 7.24 -26.84 2.88
CA LYS A 287 7.75 -27.94 3.72
C LYS A 287 6.68 -28.43 4.69
N SER A 288 6.02 -27.53 5.42
CA SER A 288 4.96 -27.92 6.36
C SER A 288 3.76 -28.59 5.67
N GLN A 289 3.40 -28.12 4.47
CA GLN A 289 2.34 -28.73 3.66
C GLN A 289 2.74 -30.12 3.17
N ALA A 290 3.95 -30.28 2.61
CA ALA A 290 4.46 -31.56 2.12
C ALA A 290 4.53 -32.59 3.27
N GLU A 291 5.07 -32.20 4.42
CA GLU A 291 5.16 -33.06 5.60
C GLU A 291 3.77 -33.46 6.14
N SER A 292 2.81 -32.54 6.16
CA SER A 292 1.44 -32.82 6.61
C SER A 292 0.68 -33.75 5.65
N GLN A 293 0.95 -33.66 4.36
CA GLN A 293 0.34 -34.48 3.32
C GLN A 293 1.13 -35.78 3.06
N LYS A 294 2.21 -36.03 3.81
CA LYS A 294 3.20 -37.11 3.59
C LYS A 294 3.80 -37.13 2.18
N ILE A 295 3.67 -36.04 1.41
CA ILE A 295 4.20 -35.95 0.06
C ILE A 295 5.73 -35.90 0.14
N GLY A 296 6.40 -36.78 -0.61
CA GLY A 296 7.84 -36.74 -0.84
C GLY A 296 8.69 -37.29 0.31
N ARG A 297 8.11 -38.12 1.20
CA ARG A 297 8.90 -38.85 2.21
C ARG A 297 9.50 -40.14 1.65
N ASP A 298 8.85 -40.74 0.67
CA ASP A 298 9.38 -41.83 -0.15
C ASP A 298 8.84 -41.64 -1.58
N SER A 299 9.64 -40.98 -2.43
CA SER A 299 9.22 -40.62 -3.79
C SER A 299 8.87 -41.83 -4.64
N GLU A 300 9.42 -43.00 -4.33
CA GLU A 300 9.16 -44.24 -5.05
C GLU A 300 7.83 -44.87 -4.57
N GLU A 301 7.59 -44.90 -3.26
CA GLU A 301 6.33 -45.38 -2.69
C GLU A 301 5.14 -44.47 -3.06
N ASP A 302 5.32 -43.14 -2.98
CA ASP A 302 4.31 -42.15 -3.37
C ASP A 302 3.98 -42.26 -4.86
N TRP A 303 4.99 -42.45 -5.72
CA TRP A 303 4.80 -42.69 -7.15
C TRP A 303 4.01 -43.97 -7.41
N MET A 304 4.35 -45.06 -6.70
CA MET A 304 3.66 -46.34 -6.82
C MET A 304 2.21 -46.31 -6.33
N ASN A 305 1.88 -45.41 -5.39
CA ASN A 305 0.52 -45.25 -4.87
C ASN A 305 -0.37 -44.31 -5.71
N MET A 306 0.20 -43.52 -6.64
CA MET A 306 -0.58 -42.67 -7.54
C MET A 306 -1.37 -43.47 -8.58
N THR A 307 -2.56 -42.98 -8.93
CA THR A 307 -3.31 -43.49 -10.08
C THR A 307 -2.59 -43.16 -11.41
N PRO A 308 -2.86 -43.90 -12.50
CA PRO A 308 -2.26 -43.62 -13.81
C PRO A 308 -2.51 -42.18 -14.31
N LYS A 309 -3.66 -41.58 -13.96
CA LYS A 309 -3.98 -40.19 -14.30
C LYS A 309 -3.12 -39.20 -13.52
N GLU A 310 -2.90 -39.44 -12.23
CA GLU A 310 -2.05 -38.60 -11.37
C GLU A 310 -0.58 -38.68 -11.79
N ARG A 311 -0.06 -39.89 -12.06
CA ARG A 311 1.30 -40.06 -12.59
C ARG A 311 1.52 -39.32 -13.91
N LYS A 312 0.55 -39.43 -14.83
CA LYS A 312 0.61 -38.73 -16.12
C LYS A 312 0.58 -37.20 -15.96
N LYS A 313 -0.18 -36.70 -14.97
CA LYS A 313 -0.22 -35.27 -14.65
C LYS A 313 1.11 -34.82 -14.02
N ALA A 314 1.62 -35.55 -13.04
CA ALA A 314 2.89 -35.25 -12.37
C ALA A 314 4.07 -35.21 -13.36
N LEU A 315 4.17 -36.17 -14.29
CA LEU A 315 5.23 -36.14 -15.32
C LEU A 315 5.10 -34.93 -16.24
N ARG A 316 3.88 -34.57 -16.65
CA ARG A 316 3.66 -33.38 -17.48
C ARG A 316 3.99 -32.09 -16.75
N ASP A 317 3.66 -32.01 -15.46
CA ASP A 317 3.96 -30.84 -14.64
C ASP A 317 5.47 -30.74 -14.38
N MET A 318 6.16 -31.88 -14.16
CA MET A 318 7.62 -31.95 -14.06
C MET A 318 8.33 -31.61 -15.37
N GLU A 319 7.90 -32.18 -16.49
CA GLU A 319 8.42 -31.90 -17.84
C GLU A 319 8.30 -30.40 -18.15
N LYS A 320 7.13 -29.80 -17.90
CA LYS A 320 6.94 -28.36 -18.05
C LYS A 320 7.81 -27.53 -17.11
N ALA A 321 7.99 -27.96 -15.87
CA ALA A 321 8.85 -27.28 -14.91
C ALA A 321 10.32 -27.34 -15.35
N ILE A 322 10.79 -28.49 -15.84
CA ILE A 322 12.14 -28.68 -16.37
C ILE A 322 12.35 -27.85 -17.63
N ASP A 323 11.39 -27.84 -18.55
CA ASP A 323 11.43 -27.03 -19.77
C ASP A 323 11.48 -25.54 -19.44
N PHE A 324 10.68 -25.10 -18.48
CA PHE A 324 10.69 -23.73 -18.00
C PHE A 324 12.04 -23.36 -17.39
N LEU A 325 12.57 -24.19 -16.48
CA LEU A 325 13.86 -23.95 -15.84
C LEU A 325 15.03 -23.97 -16.82
N ASN A 326 15.01 -24.85 -17.82
CA ASN A 326 16.03 -24.88 -18.87
C ASN A 326 15.94 -23.67 -19.81
N LYS A 327 14.75 -23.08 -20.00
CA LYS A 327 14.61 -21.84 -20.80
C LYS A 327 15.03 -20.60 -20.02
N GLU A 328 14.77 -20.53 -18.72
CA GLU A 328 15.09 -19.34 -17.91
C GLU A 328 16.55 -19.29 -17.41
N TYR A 329 17.22 -20.43 -17.20
CA TYR A 329 18.51 -20.46 -16.48
C TYR A 329 19.68 -21.10 -17.26
N LYS A 330 19.50 -21.48 -18.54
CA LYS A 330 20.57 -22.04 -19.39
C LYS A 330 20.91 -21.21 -20.64
N GLU A 331 20.31 -20.04 -20.78
CA GLU A 331 20.82 -18.95 -21.62
C GLU A 331 21.47 -17.90 -20.72
#